data_AF-A0ABC9SG33-F1
#
_entry.id   AF-A0ABC9SG33-F1
#
_cell.length_a   1.000
_cell.length_b   1.000
_cell.length_c   1.000
_cell.angle_alpha   90.00
_cell.angle_beta   90.00
_cell.angle_gamma   90.00
#
_symmetry.space_group_name_H-M   'P 1'
#
loop_
_entity.id
_entity.type
_entity.pdbx_description
1 polymer ?
#
loop_
_entity_poly.entity_id
_entity_poly.type
_entity_poly.pdbx_seq_one_letter_code
_entity_poly.pdbx_strand_id
1 'polypeptide(L)'
;MRIEELPPVQKILNRIQDIESLANRFVKETPAQNRQEPFDSMLKAEGEKSASNPKIEPWRTNSRGNWEGIEPTLAEIIRKESEKNHLDPSLVQSVIKAESGFKTDAISPKGAIGLMQLMPSTANLLGVDDPSDPAENVAGGTKFLSDLLNKYRNLDHALAAYNAGPKAVDHYGGIPPYKETKKYVEKVKKFYRDFSE
;
A
#
# COMPACT_ATOMS: atom_id res chain seq x y z
N MET A 1 22.51 32.02 -3.99
CA MET A 1 21.99 30.66 -4.21
C MET A 1 20.53 30.81 -4.63
N ARG A 2 20.13 30.26 -5.79
CA ARG A 2 18.73 30.31 -6.23
C ARG A 2 17.92 29.30 -5.41
N ILE A 3 16.69 29.66 -5.04
CA ILE A 3 15.80 28.80 -4.23
C ILE A 3 15.57 27.45 -4.93
N GLU A 4 15.52 27.47 -6.26
CA GLU A 4 15.36 26.29 -7.12
C GLU A 4 16.52 25.29 -7.03
N GLU A 5 17.71 25.73 -6.62
CA GLU A 5 18.91 24.89 -6.50
C GLU A 5 19.05 24.27 -5.10
N LEU A 6 18.11 24.54 -4.18
CA LEU A 6 18.11 23.91 -2.86
C LEU A 6 17.67 22.44 -2.99
N PRO A 7 18.39 21.47 -2.38
CA PRO A 7 18.06 20.05 -2.51
C PRO A 7 16.60 19.69 -2.19
N PRO A 8 15.94 20.29 -1.17
CA PRO A 8 14.51 20.05 -0.92
C PRO A 8 13.60 20.55 -2.05
N VAL A 9 13.94 21.70 -2.67
CA VAL A 9 13.17 22.30 -3.76
C VAL A 9 13.36 21.50 -5.04
N GLN A 10 14.58 21.05 -5.31
CA GLN A 10 14.86 20.17 -6.46
C GLN A 10 14.10 18.84 -6.36
N LYS A 11 13.97 18.27 -5.15
CA LYS A 11 13.17 17.05 -4.91
C LYS A 11 11.68 17.28 -5.23
N ILE A 12 11.14 18.46 -4.91
CA ILE A 12 9.75 18.83 -5.26
C ILE A 12 9.60 19.01 -6.78
N LEU A 13 10.53 19.71 -7.42
CA LEU A 13 10.48 19.95 -8.87
C LEU A 13 10.54 18.65 -9.68
N ASN A 14 11.39 17.70 -9.28
CA ASN A 14 11.49 16.40 -9.94
C ASN A 14 10.17 15.60 -9.79
N ARG A 15 9.52 15.67 -8.61
CA ARG A 15 8.21 15.02 -8.38
C ARG A 15 7.10 15.61 -9.25
N ILE A 16 7.10 16.92 -9.47
CA ILE A 16 6.13 17.59 -10.35
C ILE A 16 6.31 17.10 -11.80
N GLN A 17 7.55 17.03 -12.27
CA GLN A 17 7.86 16.53 -13.62
C GLN A 17 7.45 15.07 -13.82
N ASP A 18 7.64 14.22 -12.81
CA ASP A 18 7.20 12.82 -12.85
C ASP A 18 5.67 12.72 -12.96
N ILE A 19 4.93 13.55 -12.22
CA ILE A 19 3.46 13.60 -12.27
C ILE A 19 2.98 14.06 -13.66
N GLU A 20 3.58 15.10 -14.24
CA GLU A 20 3.26 15.56 -15.59
C GLU A 20 3.55 14.49 -16.65
N SER A 21 4.65 13.74 -16.48
CA SER A 21 4.99 12.63 -17.37
C SER A 21 4.00 11.47 -17.28
N LEU A 22 3.42 11.23 -16.10
CA LEU A 22 2.40 10.21 -15.87
C LEU A 22 1.06 10.65 -16.48
N ALA A 23 0.63 11.89 -16.24
CA ALA A 23 -0.58 12.44 -16.83
C ALA A 23 -0.56 12.37 -18.37
N ASN A 24 0.57 12.71 -18.99
CA ASN A 24 0.74 12.62 -20.45
C ASN A 24 0.73 11.19 -21.01
N ARG A 25 0.97 10.17 -20.18
CA ARG A 25 0.84 8.75 -20.59
C ARG A 25 -0.62 8.28 -20.58
N PHE A 26 -1.47 8.85 -19.74
CA PHE A 26 -2.90 8.51 -19.69
C PHE A 26 -3.74 9.24 -20.76
N VAL A 27 -3.26 10.37 -21.30
CA VAL A 27 -3.99 11.15 -22.31
C VAL A 27 -3.89 10.55 -23.73
N LYS A 28 -2.98 9.60 -24.00
CA LYS A 28 -2.73 9.09 -25.36
C LYS A 28 -3.60 7.92 -25.82
N GLU A 29 -4.59 7.47 -25.04
CA GLU A 29 -5.53 6.43 -25.48
C GLU A 29 -6.99 6.84 -25.23
N THR A 30 -7.51 7.74 -26.06
CA THR A 30 -8.96 7.84 -26.26
C THR A 30 -9.24 8.33 -27.69
N PRO A 31 -9.71 7.46 -28.60
CA PRO A 31 -10.26 7.91 -29.86
C PRO A 31 -11.58 8.63 -29.60
N ALA A 32 -11.64 9.92 -29.93
CA ALA A 32 -12.85 10.71 -29.90
C ALA A 32 -13.81 10.24 -30.99
N GLN A 33 -14.80 9.41 -30.63
CA GLN A 33 -16.01 9.25 -31.44
C GLN A 33 -17.26 9.21 -30.56
N ASN A 34 -17.97 10.33 -30.63
CA ASN A 34 -19.43 10.48 -30.55
C ASN A 34 -20.13 10.01 -29.26
N ARG A 35 -20.55 10.97 -28.42
CA ARG A 35 -21.80 10.92 -27.64
C ARG A 35 -22.09 12.30 -27.03
N GLN A 36 -22.92 13.08 -27.71
CA GLN A 36 -23.82 13.99 -27.00
C GLN A 36 -24.88 13.12 -26.33
N GLU A 37 -24.72 12.85 -25.05
CA GLU A 37 -25.81 12.41 -24.18
C GLU A 37 -26.05 13.51 -23.15
N PRO A 38 -27.30 13.95 -22.89
CA PRO A 38 -27.56 15.04 -21.97
C PRO A 38 -27.20 14.60 -20.54
N PHE A 39 -26.42 15.43 -19.84
CA PHE A 39 -25.93 15.20 -18.46
C PHE A 39 -27.05 14.81 -17.46
N ASP A 40 -28.30 15.22 -17.74
CA ASP A 40 -29.49 14.94 -16.94
C ASP A 40 -29.90 13.45 -16.90
N SER A 41 -29.56 12.65 -17.92
CA SER A 41 -29.86 11.21 -17.91
C SER A 41 -28.90 10.41 -17.03
N MET A 42 -27.66 10.89 -16.86
CA MET A 42 -26.64 10.28 -16.01
C MET A 42 -26.92 10.52 -14.52
N LEU A 43 -27.36 11.73 -14.16
CA LEU A 43 -27.72 12.07 -12.77
C LEU A 43 -28.93 11.29 -12.25
N LYS A 44 -29.87 10.91 -13.12
CA LYS A 44 -31.02 10.07 -12.73
C LYS A 44 -30.67 8.58 -12.64
N ALA A 45 -29.72 8.10 -13.43
CA ALA A 45 -29.28 6.70 -13.39
C ALA A 45 -28.47 6.36 -12.12
N GLU A 46 -27.82 7.35 -11.49
CA GLU A 46 -27.09 7.16 -10.22
C GLU A 46 -27.99 7.25 -8.97
N GLY A 47 -29.19 7.79 -9.09
CA GLY A 47 -30.14 7.94 -7.96
C GLY A 47 -30.89 6.67 -7.56
N GLU A 48 -30.91 5.63 -8.41
CA GLU A 48 -31.77 4.44 -8.19
C GLU A 48 -31.00 3.10 -8.15
N LYS A 49 -29.68 3.10 -8.34
CA LYS A 49 -28.87 1.88 -8.14
C LYS A 49 -28.40 1.74 -6.70
N SER A 50 -29.31 1.19 -5.91
CA SER A 50 -29.02 0.21 -4.86
C SER A 50 -28.08 0.68 -3.75
N ALA A 51 -28.70 1.11 -2.65
CA ALA A 51 -28.19 0.92 -1.29
C ALA A 51 -27.97 -0.58 -0.98
N SER A 52 -26.96 -1.19 -1.60
CA SER A 52 -26.35 -2.42 -1.10
C SER A 52 -25.25 -1.98 -0.14
N ASN A 53 -25.48 -2.21 1.15
CA ASN A 53 -24.47 -2.07 2.20
C ASN A 53 -23.12 -2.62 1.68
N PRO A 54 -22.06 -1.82 1.51
CA PRO A 54 -20.81 -2.33 0.96
C PRO A 54 -20.34 -3.43 1.90
N LYS A 55 -20.06 -4.63 1.36
CA LYS A 55 -19.41 -5.71 2.13
C LYS A 55 -18.22 -5.08 2.83
N ILE A 56 -18.26 -4.94 4.16
CA ILE A 56 -17.15 -4.37 4.91
C ILE A 56 -15.99 -5.34 4.73
N GLU A 57 -14.99 -4.91 3.98
CA GLU A 57 -13.81 -5.73 3.74
C GLU A 57 -13.14 -6.03 5.10
N PRO A 58 -12.86 -7.29 5.46
CA PRO A 58 -12.37 -7.66 6.79
C PRO A 58 -11.12 -6.89 7.22
N TRP A 59 -10.22 -6.61 6.27
CA TRP A 59 -8.98 -5.86 6.49
C TRP A 59 -9.16 -4.34 6.70
N ARG A 60 -10.40 -3.85 6.68
CA ARG A 60 -10.76 -2.47 7.05
C ARG A 60 -11.37 -2.37 8.45
N THR A 61 -11.51 -3.48 9.16
CA THR A 61 -12.06 -3.50 10.52
C THR A 61 -10.98 -3.25 11.57
N ASN A 62 -11.34 -2.53 12.64
CA ASN A 62 -10.41 -2.17 13.71
C ASN A 62 -10.39 -3.29 14.77
N SER A 63 -9.70 -4.39 14.48
CA SER A 63 -9.49 -5.43 15.50
C SER A 63 -8.69 -4.85 16.68
N ARG A 64 -8.93 -5.34 17.90
CA ARG A 64 -8.18 -4.85 19.08
C ARG A 64 -6.69 -5.22 19.01
N GLY A 65 -6.35 -6.25 18.24
CA GLY A 65 -5.01 -6.79 18.07
C GLY A 65 -4.44 -7.46 19.32
N ASN A 66 -3.61 -8.49 19.12
CA ASN A 66 -2.75 -9.03 20.15
C ASN A 66 -1.37 -8.35 20.08
N TRP A 67 -1.01 -7.59 21.13
CA TRP A 67 0.22 -6.79 21.19
C TRP A 67 1.31 -7.39 22.08
N GLU A 68 1.15 -8.65 22.50
CA GLU A 68 2.11 -9.31 23.38
C GLU A 68 3.50 -9.37 22.73
N GLY A 69 4.52 -8.88 23.45
CA GLY A 69 5.92 -8.88 23.00
C GLY A 69 6.25 -7.80 21.96
N ILE A 70 5.37 -6.83 21.71
CA ILE A 70 5.65 -5.65 20.88
C ILE A 70 5.94 -4.46 21.79
N GLU A 71 7.05 -3.76 21.53
CA GLU A 71 7.41 -2.54 22.26
C GLU A 71 6.26 -1.51 22.20
N PRO A 72 5.87 -0.88 23.32
CA PRO A 72 4.71 0.02 23.37
C PRO A 72 4.75 1.15 22.33
N THR A 73 5.93 1.74 22.10
CA THR A 73 6.11 2.79 21.09
C THR A 73 5.83 2.28 19.68
N LEU A 74 6.27 1.06 19.36
CA LEU A 74 6.01 0.45 18.05
C LEU A 74 4.53 0.11 17.88
N ALA A 75 3.89 -0.42 18.93
CA ALA A 75 2.44 -0.67 18.92
C ALA A 75 1.64 0.61 18.62
N GLU A 76 2.03 1.74 19.21
CA GLU A 76 1.39 3.03 18.96
C GLU A 76 1.58 3.50 17.51
N ILE A 77 2.80 3.38 16.97
CA ILE A 77 3.09 3.70 15.57
C ILE A 77 2.20 2.87 14.64
N ILE A 78 2.14 1.55 14.87
CA ILE A 78 1.33 0.63 14.05
C ILE A 78 -0.14 1.03 14.12
N ARG A 79 -0.69 1.26 15.32
CA ARG A 79 -2.09 1.64 15.51
C ARG A 79 -2.43 2.92 14.76
N LYS A 80 -1.62 3.97 14.94
CA LYS A 80 -1.83 5.28 14.32
C LYS A 80 -1.79 5.21 12.79
N GLU A 81 -0.78 4.56 12.21
CA GLU A 81 -0.66 4.49 10.75
C GLU A 81 -1.67 3.50 10.13
N SER A 82 -2.11 2.48 10.87
CA SER A 82 -3.20 1.60 10.46
C SER A 82 -4.52 2.37 10.38
N GLU A 83 -4.87 3.14 11.40
CA GLU A 83 -6.08 3.96 11.44
C GLU A 83 -6.10 4.98 10.30
N LYS A 84 -4.99 5.71 10.12
CA LYS A 84 -4.81 6.71 9.05
C LYS A 84 -5.02 6.13 7.64
N ASN A 85 -4.61 4.88 7.42
CA ASN A 85 -4.70 4.21 6.12
C ASN A 85 -5.92 3.28 5.99
N HIS A 86 -6.82 3.29 6.98
CA HIS A 86 -8.01 2.43 7.06
C HIS A 86 -7.69 0.93 6.95
N LEU A 87 -6.65 0.50 7.66
CA LEU A 87 -6.20 -0.87 7.75
C LEU A 87 -6.48 -1.45 9.13
N ASP A 88 -6.75 -2.75 9.17
CA ASP A 88 -6.75 -3.52 10.40
C ASP A 88 -5.33 -3.54 11.00
N PRO A 89 -5.12 -3.07 12.25
CA PRO A 89 -3.81 -3.11 12.89
C PRO A 89 -3.20 -4.53 12.93
N SER A 90 -4.01 -5.57 13.07
CA SER A 90 -3.52 -6.96 13.07
C SER A 90 -2.99 -7.39 11.71
N LEU A 91 -3.52 -6.85 10.60
CA LEU A 91 -2.96 -7.09 9.27
C LEU A 91 -1.59 -6.41 9.14
N VAL A 92 -1.46 -5.18 9.62
CA VAL A 92 -0.17 -4.45 9.58
C VAL A 92 0.88 -5.17 10.42
N GLN A 93 0.53 -5.62 11.64
CA GLN A 93 1.40 -6.46 12.47
C GLN A 93 1.84 -7.74 11.75
N SER A 94 0.92 -8.38 11.04
CA SER A 94 1.20 -9.61 10.29
C SER A 94 2.20 -9.41 9.17
N VAL A 95 2.09 -8.30 8.44
CA VAL A 95 3.06 -7.91 7.41
C VAL A 95 4.42 -7.62 8.04
N ILE A 96 4.48 -6.81 9.09
CA ILE A 96 5.75 -6.52 9.80
C ILE A 96 6.41 -7.81 10.31
N LYS A 97 5.63 -8.71 10.92
CA LYS A 97 6.13 -10.01 11.39
C LYS A 97 6.67 -10.85 10.25
N ALA A 98 6.01 -10.84 9.10
CA ALA A 98 6.43 -11.57 7.92
C ALA A 98 7.69 -10.98 7.27
N GLU A 99 7.85 -9.67 7.29
CA GLU A 99 8.94 -8.96 6.63
C GLU A 99 10.24 -8.97 7.46
N SER A 100 10.17 -8.46 8.68
CA SER A 100 11.35 -8.24 9.53
C SER A 100 11.33 -9.04 10.83
N GLY A 101 10.17 -9.58 11.20
CA GLY A 101 9.98 -10.15 12.53
C GLY A 101 10.03 -9.10 13.64
N PHE A 102 9.63 -7.86 13.34
CA PHE A 102 9.71 -6.66 14.20
C PHE A 102 11.11 -6.07 14.41
N LYS A 103 12.07 -6.40 13.53
CA LYS A 103 13.43 -5.81 13.56
C LYS A 103 13.44 -4.50 12.78
N THR A 104 13.72 -3.39 13.46
CA THR A 104 13.74 -2.05 12.87
C THR A 104 14.94 -1.79 11.95
N ASP A 105 16.04 -2.49 12.18
CA ASP A 105 17.30 -2.39 11.45
C ASP A 105 17.48 -3.51 10.39
N ALA A 106 16.41 -4.24 10.07
CA ALA A 106 16.47 -5.35 9.13
C ALA A 106 16.84 -4.86 7.72
N ILE A 107 17.86 -5.49 7.12
CA ILE A 107 18.24 -5.29 5.72
C ILE A 107 18.24 -6.64 5.01
N SER A 108 17.41 -6.79 3.97
CA SER A 108 17.41 -8.03 3.17
C SER A 108 18.62 -8.10 2.23
N PRO A 109 18.97 -9.30 1.73
CA PRO A 109 20.01 -9.45 0.70
C PRO A 109 19.74 -8.65 -0.58
N LYS A 110 18.47 -8.31 -0.86
CA LYS A 110 18.05 -7.50 -2.02
C LYS A 110 18.05 -6.00 -1.70
N GLY A 111 18.35 -5.60 -0.47
CA GLY A 111 18.44 -4.21 -0.02
C GLY A 111 17.14 -3.61 0.50
N ALA A 112 16.12 -4.43 0.81
CA ALA A 112 14.91 -3.95 1.47
C ALA A 112 15.20 -3.58 2.94
N ILE A 113 14.61 -2.50 3.46
CA ILE A 113 15.01 -1.91 4.75
C ILE A 113 13.82 -1.81 5.71
N GLY A 114 14.11 -2.08 6.98
CA GLY A 114 13.24 -1.77 8.12
C GLY A 114 12.08 -2.73 8.32
N LEU A 115 11.14 -2.29 9.17
CA LEU A 115 10.05 -3.11 9.69
C LEU A 115 9.18 -3.77 8.61
N MET A 116 8.84 -3.00 7.58
CA MET A 116 7.98 -3.40 6.46
C MET A 116 8.77 -3.64 5.17
N GLN A 117 10.10 -3.75 5.28
CA GLN A 117 11.03 -4.11 4.20
C GLN A 117 10.77 -3.33 2.90
N LEU A 118 10.85 -2.00 2.99
CA LEU A 118 10.72 -1.14 1.82
C LEU A 118 12.00 -1.20 0.98
N MET A 119 11.86 -1.46 -0.31
CA MET A 119 12.96 -1.24 -1.26
C MET A 119 13.29 0.26 -1.33
N PRO A 120 14.57 0.66 -1.48
CA PRO A 120 14.95 2.07 -1.48
C PRO A 120 14.22 2.91 -2.53
N SER A 121 14.00 2.36 -3.72
CA SER A 121 13.22 3.02 -4.78
C SER A 121 11.76 3.22 -4.36
N THR A 122 11.15 2.22 -3.71
CA THR A 122 9.79 2.29 -3.18
C THR A 122 9.68 3.30 -2.04
N ALA A 123 10.64 3.31 -1.10
CA ALA A 123 10.69 4.29 -0.01
C ALA A 123 10.70 5.73 -0.55
N ASN A 124 11.53 6.00 -1.56
CA ASN A 124 11.60 7.33 -2.17
C ASN A 124 10.28 7.75 -2.85
N LEU A 125 9.61 6.82 -3.55
CA LEU A 125 8.29 7.07 -4.15
C LEU A 125 7.20 7.34 -3.10
N LEU A 126 7.32 6.75 -1.92
CA LEU A 126 6.39 6.92 -0.81
C LEU A 126 6.69 8.16 0.05
N GLY A 127 7.79 8.86 -0.23
CA GLY A 127 8.22 10.02 0.56
C GLY A 127 8.80 9.66 1.92
N VAL A 128 9.36 8.45 2.06
CA VAL A 128 10.14 8.02 3.22
C VAL A 128 11.57 8.53 3.05
N ASP A 129 12.05 9.35 3.97
CA ASP A 129 13.38 9.93 3.95
C ASP A 129 14.40 8.98 4.61
N ASP A 130 14.04 8.37 5.74
CA ASP A 130 14.82 7.32 6.41
C ASP A 130 14.01 6.02 6.59
N PRO A 131 14.23 4.99 5.74
CA PRO A 131 13.52 3.73 5.87
C PRO A 131 14.00 2.87 7.06
N SER A 132 15.04 3.26 7.79
CA SER A 132 15.43 2.62 9.06
C SER A 132 14.72 3.22 10.27
N ASP A 133 14.14 4.42 10.15
CA ASP A 133 13.27 4.99 11.16
C ASP A 133 11.94 4.20 11.23
N PRO A 134 11.55 3.68 12.40
CA PRO A 134 10.33 2.88 12.54
C PRO A 134 9.06 3.61 12.13
N ALA A 135 8.94 4.90 12.45
CA ALA A 135 7.72 5.67 12.18
C ALA A 135 7.58 5.95 10.69
N GLU A 136 8.65 6.36 10.02
CA GLU A 136 8.65 6.59 8.58
C GLU A 136 8.44 5.29 7.80
N ASN A 137 9.11 4.21 8.20
CA ASN A 137 8.99 2.92 7.51
C ASN A 137 7.56 2.36 7.58
N VAL A 138 6.94 2.39 8.77
CA VAL A 138 5.55 1.94 8.94
C VAL A 138 4.58 2.86 8.23
N ALA A 139 4.78 4.18 8.26
CA ALA A 139 3.93 5.12 7.50
C ALA A 139 3.97 4.86 5.99
N GLY A 140 5.16 4.65 5.42
CA GLY A 140 5.32 4.29 4.01
C GLY A 140 4.72 2.93 3.67
N GLY A 141 5.05 1.89 4.44
CA GLY A 141 4.59 0.52 4.18
C GLY A 141 3.08 0.35 4.32
N THR A 142 2.46 0.98 5.32
CA THR A 142 0.99 0.96 5.49
C THR A 142 0.28 1.70 4.36
N LYS A 143 0.81 2.85 3.93
CA LYS A 143 0.28 3.56 2.76
C LYS A 143 0.34 2.67 1.52
N PHE A 144 1.49 2.04 1.26
CA PHE A 144 1.66 1.16 0.11
C PHE A 144 0.71 -0.04 0.17
N LEU A 145 0.59 -0.70 1.33
CA LEU A 145 -0.35 -1.80 1.53
C LEU A 145 -1.80 -1.38 1.27
N SER A 146 -2.21 -0.20 1.75
CA SER A 146 -3.54 0.35 1.51
C SER A 146 -3.80 0.62 0.02
N ASP A 147 -2.83 1.20 -0.69
CA ASP A 147 -2.92 1.42 -2.14
C ASP A 147 -3.12 0.08 -2.89
N LEU A 148 -2.41 -0.99 -2.49
CA LEU A 148 -2.57 -2.33 -3.10
C LEU A 148 -3.93 -2.96 -2.80
N LEU A 149 -4.40 -2.87 -1.55
CA LEU A 149 -5.72 -3.38 -1.17
C LEU A 149 -6.84 -2.63 -1.90
N ASN A 150 -6.66 -1.33 -2.15
CA ASN A 150 -7.58 -0.53 -2.95
C ASN A 150 -7.55 -0.90 -4.43
N LYS A 151 -6.37 -1.19 -4.98
CA LYS A 151 -6.22 -1.62 -6.37
C LYS A 151 -6.85 -2.99 -6.62
N TYR A 152 -6.53 -3.98 -5.80
CA TYR A 152 -6.89 -5.38 -6.11
C TYR A 152 -8.23 -5.82 -5.51
N ARG A 153 -8.73 -5.14 -4.47
CA ARG A 153 -9.95 -5.55 -3.73
C ARG A 153 -9.93 -7.03 -3.33
N ASN A 154 -8.74 -7.57 -3.11
CA ASN A 154 -8.47 -8.96 -2.80
C ASN A 154 -7.19 -9.03 -1.97
N LEU A 155 -7.30 -9.56 -0.75
CA LEU A 155 -6.19 -9.62 0.20
C LEU A 155 -5.01 -10.42 -0.35
N ASP A 156 -5.26 -11.59 -0.94
CA ASP A 156 -4.21 -12.49 -1.42
C ASP A 156 -3.42 -11.84 -2.57
N HIS A 157 -4.10 -11.12 -3.47
CA HIS A 157 -3.46 -10.38 -4.56
C HIS A 157 -2.68 -9.16 -4.05
N ALA A 158 -3.20 -8.44 -3.06
CA ALA A 158 -2.50 -7.32 -2.46
C ALA A 158 -1.22 -7.77 -1.75
N LEU A 159 -1.28 -8.85 -0.97
CA LEU A 159 -0.10 -9.43 -0.31
C LEU A 159 0.91 -9.98 -1.32
N ALA A 160 0.44 -10.64 -2.38
CA ALA A 160 1.31 -11.09 -3.46
C ALA A 160 2.00 -9.90 -4.17
N ALA A 161 1.28 -8.80 -4.39
CA ALA A 161 1.80 -7.61 -5.03
C ALA A 161 2.77 -6.83 -4.11
N TYR A 162 2.57 -6.87 -2.80
CA TYR A 162 3.49 -6.30 -1.83
C TYR A 162 4.86 -6.99 -1.91
N ASN A 163 4.87 -8.33 -2.01
CA ASN A 163 6.10 -9.12 -2.07
C ASN A 163 6.74 -9.20 -3.47
N ALA A 164 5.96 -9.47 -4.51
CA ALA A 164 6.46 -9.72 -5.88
C ALA A 164 6.42 -8.47 -6.78
N GLY A 165 5.79 -7.40 -6.32
CA GLY A 165 5.52 -6.21 -7.11
C GLY A 165 4.19 -6.28 -7.87
N PRO A 166 3.48 -5.14 -8.03
CA PRO A 166 2.19 -5.11 -8.72
C PRO A 166 2.23 -5.60 -10.17
N LYS A 167 3.31 -5.30 -10.90
CA LYS A 167 3.47 -5.70 -12.30
C LYS A 167 3.43 -7.21 -12.49
N ALA A 168 3.99 -7.98 -11.54
CA ALA A 168 3.97 -9.44 -11.59
C ALA A 168 2.54 -9.96 -11.39
N VAL A 169 1.82 -9.43 -10.41
CA VAL A 169 0.42 -9.82 -10.15
C VAL A 169 -0.48 -9.46 -11.34
N ASP A 170 -0.30 -8.27 -11.92
CA ASP A 170 -1.04 -7.85 -13.11
C ASP A 170 -0.75 -8.78 -14.31
N HIS A 171 0.52 -9.15 -14.52
CA HIS A 171 0.93 -10.03 -15.62
C HIS A 171 0.33 -11.43 -15.51
N TYR A 172 0.28 -12.01 -14.30
CA TYR A 172 -0.25 -13.36 -14.07
C TYR A 172 -1.76 -13.39 -13.78
N GLY A 173 -2.41 -12.22 -13.63
CA GLY A 173 -3.82 -12.13 -13.24
C GLY A 173 -4.12 -12.65 -11.83
N GLY A 174 -3.11 -12.65 -10.94
CA GLY A 174 -3.22 -13.23 -9.60
C GLY A 174 -1.87 -13.51 -8.97
N ILE A 175 -1.81 -14.44 -8.01
CA ILE A 175 -0.56 -14.78 -7.33
C ILE A 175 0.43 -15.40 -8.35
N PRO A 176 1.60 -14.77 -8.60
CA PRO A 176 2.56 -15.31 -9.55
C PRO A 176 3.06 -16.69 -9.12
N PRO A 177 3.55 -17.54 -10.04
CA PRO A 177 4.06 -18.89 -9.74
C PRO A 177 5.43 -18.88 -9.01
N TYR A 178 5.70 -17.85 -8.21
CA TYR A 178 6.91 -17.71 -7.41
C TYR A 178 6.71 -18.40 -6.06
N LYS A 179 7.57 -19.37 -5.75
CA LYS A 179 7.51 -20.14 -4.50
C LYS A 179 7.62 -19.22 -3.27
N GLU A 180 8.45 -18.19 -3.34
CA GLU A 180 8.62 -17.18 -2.28
C GLU A 180 7.31 -16.43 -2.01
N THR A 181 6.64 -15.95 -3.06
CA THR A 181 5.40 -15.16 -2.95
C THR A 181 4.22 -15.97 -2.43
N LYS A 182 4.04 -17.21 -2.89
CA LYS A 182 2.98 -18.09 -2.37
C LYS A 182 3.15 -18.32 -0.86
N LYS A 183 4.37 -18.64 -0.43
CA LYS A 183 4.70 -18.81 0.99
C LYS A 183 4.50 -17.52 1.78
N TYR A 184 4.84 -16.37 1.19
CA TYR A 184 4.65 -15.08 1.84
C TYR A 184 3.17 -14.81 2.14
N VAL A 185 2.28 -15.00 1.16
CA VAL A 185 0.83 -14.83 1.33
C VAL A 185 0.28 -15.74 2.42
N GLU A 186 0.64 -17.03 2.37
CA GLU A 186 0.24 -18.01 3.40
C GLU A 186 0.73 -17.61 4.79
N LYS A 187 1.99 -17.18 4.90
CA LYS A 187 2.63 -16.75 6.14
C LYS A 187 1.93 -15.54 6.77
N VAL A 188 1.64 -14.51 5.99
CA VAL A 188 0.94 -13.30 6.48
C VAL A 188 -0.47 -13.65 6.92
N LYS A 189 -1.22 -14.45 6.15
CA LYS A 189 -2.59 -14.87 6.53
C LYS A 189 -2.62 -15.69 7.81
N LYS A 190 -1.61 -16.54 8.04
CA LYS A 190 -1.45 -17.26 9.31
C LYS A 190 -1.30 -16.26 10.46
N PHE A 191 -0.34 -15.33 10.38
CA PHE A 191 -0.16 -14.32 11.42
C PHE A 191 -1.41 -13.46 11.62
N TYR A 192 -2.14 -13.15 10.54
CA TYR A 192 -3.32 -12.30 10.64
C TYR A 192 -4.43 -12.98 11.43
N ARG A 193 -4.64 -14.28 11.24
CA ARG A 193 -5.54 -15.05 12.10
C ARG A 193 -5.05 -15.04 13.55
N ASP A 194 -3.77 -15.34 13.77
CA ASP A 194 -3.19 -15.44 15.12
C ASP A 194 -3.24 -14.09 15.90
N PHE A 195 -3.17 -12.94 15.21
CA PHE A 195 -3.26 -11.60 15.82
C PHE A 195 -4.68 -11.01 15.88
N SER A 196 -5.65 -11.62 15.20
CA SER A 196 -7.06 -11.14 15.19
C SER A 196 -7.94 -11.85 16.21
N GLU A 197 -7.46 -12.94 16.80
CA GLU A 197 -8.08 -13.65 17.93
C GLU A 197 -7.83 -12.93 19.25
#